data_AF-A0A3N7FDT1-F1
#
_entry.id   AF-A0A3N7FDT1-F1
#
_cell.length_a   1.000
_cell.length_b   1.000
_cell.length_c   1.000
_cell.angle_alpha   90.00
_cell.angle_beta   90.00
_cell.angle_gamma   90.00
#
_symmetry.space_group_name_H-M   'P 1'
#
loop_
_entity.id
_entity.type
_entity.pdbx_description
1 polymer ?
#
loop_
_entity_poly.entity_id
_entity_poly.type
_entity_poly.pdbx_seq_one_letter_code
_entity_poly.pdbx_strand_id
1 'polypeptide(L)'
;MHGDDILDEANKAFVGCKVKLAAKVSGLHWWYKHHSHAAELTAGYYNLKDRDGYRPAARILSRHHAIMNFTCLEMRDSEQSAEAKSGPQELVQQVLSGAWREKIEVAGENALSRYDAEAYNQILLNARPNGVNKWGPPKLRMFGVTYLRLYDELFEENNFNLFKTFVRKMHADQDYCPDPSKYGHEIGPLERSNPPIPVDDIIDATTPMKPFPWNKQTDMPVDGAGQFGLLGGLINGIKSIFFK
;
A
#
# COMPACT_ATOMS: atom_id res chain seq x y z
N MET A 1 10.42 -2.73 20.06
CA MET A 1 10.89 -3.86 20.87
C MET A 1 10.17 -5.15 20.50
N HIS A 2 8.88 -5.35 20.85
CA HIS A 2 8.18 -6.61 20.54
C HIS A 2 8.37 -7.14 19.10
N GLY A 3 8.19 -6.29 18.08
CA GLY A 3 8.40 -6.68 16.69
C GLY A 3 9.86 -6.99 16.32
N ASP A 4 10.83 -6.30 16.93
CA ASP A 4 12.27 -6.53 16.72
C ASP A 4 12.66 -7.92 17.25
N ASP A 5 12.22 -8.24 18.47
CA ASP A 5 12.52 -9.52 19.12
C ASP A 5 11.96 -10.71 18.33
N ILE A 6 10.70 -10.64 17.89
CA ILE A 6 10.07 -11.72 17.11
C ILE A 6 10.68 -11.82 15.71
N LEU A 7 10.99 -10.70 15.05
CA LEU A 7 11.64 -10.73 13.74
C LEU A 7 13.07 -11.26 13.82
N ASP A 8 13.76 -11.05 14.94
CA ASP A 8 15.08 -11.65 15.17
C ASP A 8 15.00 -13.18 15.18
N GLU A 9 13.99 -13.75 15.85
CA GLU A 9 13.72 -15.21 15.85
C GLU A 9 13.25 -15.72 14.49
N ALA A 10 12.34 -15.01 13.82
CA ALA A 10 11.92 -15.37 12.47
C ALA A 10 13.11 -15.37 11.50
N ASN A 11 14.01 -14.39 11.61
CA ASN A 11 15.21 -14.34 10.81
C ASN A 11 16.16 -15.51 11.12
N LYS A 12 16.32 -15.92 12.39
CA LYS A 12 17.08 -17.15 12.74
C LYS A 12 16.48 -18.40 12.09
N ALA A 13 15.16 -18.51 12.07
CA ALA A 13 14.45 -19.67 11.53
C ALA A 13 14.56 -19.77 9.99
N PHE A 14 14.66 -18.63 9.29
CA PHE A 14 14.60 -18.57 7.83
C PHE A 14 15.90 -18.10 7.14
N VAL A 15 16.98 -17.86 7.89
CA VAL A 15 18.27 -17.48 7.30
C VAL A 15 18.72 -18.51 6.27
N GLY A 16 19.17 -18.06 5.11
CA GLY A 16 19.54 -18.91 3.98
C GLY A 16 18.38 -19.40 3.10
N CYS A 17 17.12 -19.27 3.54
CA CYS A 17 15.95 -19.55 2.70
C CYS A 17 15.70 -18.41 1.70
N LYS A 18 15.19 -18.73 0.50
CA LYS A 18 14.79 -17.74 -0.51
C LYS A 18 13.40 -17.16 -0.21
N VAL A 19 13.29 -16.43 0.89
CA VAL A 19 12.06 -15.79 1.37
C VAL A 19 12.34 -14.38 1.88
N LYS A 20 11.31 -13.53 1.96
CA LYS A 20 11.36 -12.24 2.66
C LYS A 20 10.48 -12.30 3.90
N LEU A 21 10.94 -11.67 4.98
CA LEU A 21 10.12 -11.41 6.15
C LEU A 21 9.21 -10.21 5.89
N ALA A 22 8.02 -10.20 6.48
CA ALA A 22 7.12 -9.06 6.45
C ALA A 22 6.43 -8.88 7.79
N ALA A 23 6.19 -7.64 8.18
CA ALA A 23 5.39 -7.30 9.35
C ALA A 23 4.17 -6.48 8.92
N LYS A 24 3.00 -6.80 9.48
CA LYS A 24 1.77 -6.08 9.20
C LYS A 24 1.59 -4.89 10.14
N VAL A 25 1.27 -3.73 9.59
CA VAL A 25 0.95 -2.50 10.33
C VAL A 25 -0.47 -2.09 9.98
N SER A 26 -1.30 -1.81 10.99
CA SER A 26 -2.72 -1.51 10.80
C SER A 26 -2.95 -0.05 10.38
N GLY A 27 -3.91 0.18 9.51
CA GLY A 27 -4.31 1.50 9.00
C GLY A 27 -5.43 2.10 9.85
N LEU A 28 -5.07 2.77 10.95
CA LEU A 28 -6.03 3.40 11.85
C LEU A 28 -6.36 4.82 11.38
N HIS A 29 -7.18 4.89 10.34
CA HIS A 29 -7.44 6.13 9.63
C HIS A 29 -8.45 7.05 10.34
N TRP A 30 -9.29 6.53 11.23
CA TRP A 30 -10.24 7.34 12.01
C TRP A 30 -9.54 8.11 13.13
N TRP A 31 -9.99 9.33 13.40
CA TRP A 31 -9.31 10.34 14.25
C TRP A 31 -7.95 10.82 13.77
N TYR A 32 -7.44 10.36 12.63
CA TYR A 32 -6.17 10.83 12.05
C TYR A 32 -6.16 12.35 11.78
N LYS A 33 -7.31 12.93 11.39
CA LYS A 33 -7.45 14.38 11.17
C LYS A 33 -7.75 15.18 12.44
N HIS A 34 -7.88 14.51 13.58
CA HIS A 34 -8.02 15.16 14.87
C HIS A 34 -6.65 15.27 15.54
N HIS A 35 -6.38 16.40 16.21
CA HIS A 35 -5.06 16.67 16.77
C HIS A 35 -4.57 15.63 17.80
N SER A 36 -5.48 14.83 18.36
CA SER A 36 -5.16 13.78 19.33
C SER A 36 -4.75 12.44 18.72
N HIS A 37 -5.06 12.16 17.44
CA HIS A 37 -4.80 10.85 16.83
C HIS A 37 -5.25 9.66 17.71
N ALA A 38 -6.39 9.80 18.41
CA ALA A 38 -6.73 8.95 19.56
C ALA A 38 -6.79 7.44 19.24
N ALA A 39 -7.25 7.07 18.04
CA ALA A 39 -7.28 5.67 17.61
C ALA A 39 -5.88 5.08 17.45
N GLU A 40 -4.96 5.84 16.85
CA GLU A 40 -3.55 5.45 16.69
C GLU A 40 -2.89 5.28 18.06
N LEU A 41 -3.07 6.26 18.96
CA LEU A 41 -2.49 6.24 20.31
C LEU A 41 -2.93 5.02 21.12
N THR A 42 -4.22 4.72 21.11
CA THR A 42 -4.78 3.58 21.87
C THR A 42 -4.36 2.22 21.32
N ALA A 43 -4.04 2.14 20.04
CA ALA A 43 -3.47 0.94 19.43
C ALA A 43 -1.95 0.81 19.59
N GLY A 44 -1.29 1.80 20.19
CA GLY A 44 0.15 1.80 20.41
C GLY A 44 0.98 2.47 19.30
N TYR A 45 0.34 3.09 18.31
CA TYR A 45 1.02 3.95 17.34
C TYR A 45 1.06 5.38 17.90
N TYR A 46 2.19 5.77 18.48
CA TYR A 46 2.36 7.14 19.00
C TYR A 46 2.61 8.14 17.87
N ASN A 47 1.61 8.32 17.00
CA ASN A 47 1.64 9.24 15.87
C ASN A 47 0.90 10.53 16.24
N LEU A 48 1.54 11.67 16.00
CA LEU A 48 0.98 13.00 16.20
C LEU A 48 1.48 13.94 15.08
N LYS A 49 0.89 15.13 14.99
CA LYS A 49 1.29 16.15 14.00
C LYS A 49 2.79 16.48 14.00
N ASP A 50 3.41 16.46 15.17
CA ASP A 50 4.82 16.77 15.41
C ASP A 50 5.66 15.53 15.79
N ARG A 51 5.10 14.33 15.64
CA ARG A 51 5.78 13.07 15.95
C ARG A 51 5.36 11.95 15.00
N ASP A 52 6.29 11.48 14.17
CA ASP A 52 6.05 10.32 13.31
C ASP A 52 6.02 9.02 14.13
N GLY A 53 4.84 8.40 14.20
CA GLY A 53 4.63 7.14 14.92
C GLY A 53 4.96 5.87 14.13
N TYR A 54 5.17 5.97 12.81
CA TYR A 54 5.29 4.83 11.92
C TYR A 54 6.72 4.61 11.40
N ARG A 55 7.46 5.68 11.14
CA ARG A 55 8.85 5.60 10.68
C ARG A 55 9.79 4.88 11.65
N PRO A 56 9.64 4.97 12.99
CA PRO A 56 10.37 4.11 13.91
C PRO A 56 10.15 2.61 13.67
N ALA A 57 8.93 2.19 13.31
CA ALA A 57 8.66 0.81 12.95
C ALA A 57 9.40 0.42 11.66
N ALA A 58 9.38 1.28 10.64
CA ALA A 58 10.17 1.04 9.42
C ALA A 58 11.68 0.94 9.70
N ARG A 59 12.22 1.78 10.59
CA ARG A 59 13.62 1.73 11.01
C ARG A 59 13.96 0.40 11.67
N ILE A 60 13.11 -0.11 12.57
CA ILE A 60 13.25 -1.44 13.16
C ILE A 60 13.21 -2.53 12.08
N LEU A 61 12.26 -2.48 11.14
CA LEU A 61 12.17 -3.49 10.06
C LEU A 61 13.42 -3.52 9.17
N SER A 62 14.11 -2.38 9.01
CA SER A 62 15.29 -2.27 8.14
C SER A 62 16.42 -3.22 8.51
N ARG A 63 16.67 -3.44 9.81
CA ARG A 63 17.74 -4.35 10.24
C ARG A 63 17.41 -5.83 10.01
N HIS A 64 16.14 -6.17 9.77
CA HIS A 64 15.72 -7.54 9.46
C HIS A 64 15.53 -7.81 7.96
N HIS A 65 15.82 -6.82 7.11
CA HIS A 65 15.51 -6.88 5.67
C HIS A 65 14.02 -7.18 5.40
N ALA A 66 13.15 -6.73 6.30
CA ALA A 66 11.74 -7.05 6.30
C ALA A 66 10.92 -6.01 5.51
N ILE A 67 9.81 -6.49 4.93
CA ILE A 67 8.81 -5.67 4.24
C ILE A 67 7.84 -5.09 5.27
N MET A 68 7.53 -3.80 5.16
CA MET A 68 6.36 -3.23 5.84
C MET A 68 5.11 -3.51 5.01
N ASN A 69 4.18 -4.33 5.51
CA ASN A 69 2.91 -4.58 4.87
C ASN A 69 1.81 -3.73 5.54
N PHE A 70 1.24 -2.78 4.80
CA PHE A 70 0.25 -1.82 5.31
C PHE A 70 -1.15 -2.04 4.72
N THR A 71 -2.20 -1.49 5.30
CA THR A 71 -3.58 -1.67 4.82
C THR A 71 -4.24 -0.34 4.43
N CYS A 72 -5.53 -0.34 4.09
CA CYS A 72 -6.32 0.82 3.63
C CYS A 72 -5.92 1.39 2.26
N LEU A 73 -5.27 0.58 1.41
CA LEU A 73 -4.79 1.04 0.10
C LEU A 73 -5.90 1.49 -0.86
N GLU A 74 -7.14 1.07 -0.63
CA GLU A 74 -8.31 1.32 -1.47
C GLU A 74 -9.15 2.51 -1.01
N MET A 75 -8.98 2.94 0.25
CA MET A 75 -9.87 3.92 0.87
C MET A 75 -9.59 5.35 0.40
N ARG A 76 -10.66 6.13 0.26
CA ARG A 76 -10.61 7.57 0.02
C ARG A 76 -11.24 8.33 1.17
N ASP A 77 -10.73 9.52 1.45
CA ASP A 77 -11.23 10.36 2.53
C ASP A 77 -12.70 10.75 2.32
N SER A 78 -13.09 10.95 1.06
CA SER A 78 -14.46 11.30 0.67
C SER A 78 -15.48 10.19 0.90
N GLU A 79 -15.02 8.96 1.15
CA GLU A 79 -15.87 7.80 1.45
C GLU A 79 -16.14 7.66 2.97
N GLN A 80 -15.57 8.55 3.78
CA GLN A 80 -15.60 8.46 5.23
C GLN A 80 -16.56 9.50 5.82
N SER A 81 -17.19 9.17 6.95
CA SER A 81 -18.04 10.14 7.64
C SER A 81 -17.22 11.31 8.21
N ALA A 82 -17.81 12.50 8.21
CA ALA A 82 -17.13 13.71 8.69
C ALA A 82 -16.87 13.67 10.21
N GLU A 83 -17.70 12.93 10.94
CA GLU A 83 -17.63 12.72 12.39
C GLU A 83 -16.43 11.85 12.76
N ALA A 84 -16.01 10.93 11.89
CA ALA A 84 -14.89 10.03 12.15
C ALA A 84 -13.53 10.74 12.11
N LYS A 85 -13.45 11.99 11.61
CA LYS A 85 -12.19 12.72 11.42
C LYS A 85 -11.13 11.87 10.71
N SER A 86 -11.59 11.19 9.67
CA SER A 86 -10.84 10.14 8.97
C SER A 86 -9.89 10.70 7.92
N GLY A 87 -8.69 10.11 7.80
CA GLY A 87 -7.68 10.49 6.79
C GLY A 87 -6.88 9.32 6.23
N PRO A 88 -7.53 8.33 5.59
CA PRO A 88 -6.84 7.17 5.04
C PRO A 88 -5.81 7.55 3.95
N GLN A 89 -6.10 8.55 3.12
CA GLN A 89 -5.18 8.93 2.03
C GLN A 89 -3.89 9.53 2.57
N GLU A 90 -3.98 10.46 3.53
CA GLU A 90 -2.80 11.06 4.15
C GLU A 90 -2.03 10.06 5.01
N LEU A 91 -2.73 9.15 5.70
CA LEU A 91 -2.11 8.09 6.48
C LEU A 91 -1.30 7.13 5.59
N VAL A 92 -1.86 6.61 4.50
CA VAL A 92 -1.14 5.77 3.54
C VAL A 92 0.09 6.51 2.99
N GLN A 93 -0.08 7.80 2.65
CA GLN A 93 1.02 8.62 2.15
C GLN A 93 2.14 8.79 3.19
N GLN A 94 1.81 8.99 4.48
CA GLN A 94 2.77 9.08 5.57
C GLN A 94 3.55 7.77 5.72
N VAL A 95 2.85 6.64 5.88
CA VAL A 95 3.46 5.34 6.19
C VAL A 95 4.38 4.86 5.07
N LEU A 96 3.90 4.88 3.82
CA LEU A 96 4.71 4.47 2.66
C LEU A 96 5.92 5.40 2.49
N SER A 97 5.74 6.71 2.67
CA SER A 97 6.85 7.66 2.59
C SER A 97 7.90 7.44 3.68
N GLY A 98 7.47 7.17 4.91
CA GLY A 98 8.36 6.86 6.04
C GLY A 98 9.18 5.61 5.76
N ALA A 99 8.54 4.54 5.29
CA ALA A 99 9.22 3.31 4.98
C ALA A 99 10.21 3.42 3.80
N TRP A 100 9.86 4.11 2.71
CA TRP A 100 10.82 4.36 1.63
C TRP A 100 12.00 5.26 2.06
N ARG A 101 11.82 6.14 3.05
CA ARG A 101 12.92 6.96 3.62
C ARG A 101 13.90 6.13 4.44
N GLU A 102 13.39 5.13 5.15
CA GLU A 102 14.21 4.13 5.84
C GLU A 102 14.74 3.05 4.87
N LYS A 103 14.53 3.22 3.56
CA LYS A 103 15.03 2.35 2.48
C LYS A 103 14.57 0.89 2.58
N ILE A 104 13.36 0.67 3.11
CA ILE A 104 12.74 -0.65 3.13
C ILE A 104 11.68 -0.80 2.05
N GLU A 105 11.40 -2.04 1.69
CA GLU A 105 10.28 -2.39 0.82
C GLU A 105 8.95 -2.23 1.55
N VAL A 106 7.93 -1.81 0.80
CA VAL A 106 6.57 -1.62 1.32
C VAL A 106 5.59 -2.40 0.46
N ALA A 107 4.77 -3.22 1.09
CA ALA A 107 3.65 -3.91 0.47
C ALA A 107 2.34 -3.43 1.11
N GLY A 108 1.21 -3.88 0.58
CA GLY A 108 -0.04 -3.60 1.28
C GLY A 108 -1.26 -4.37 0.81
N GLU A 109 -2.39 -4.04 1.45
CA GLU A 109 -3.67 -4.71 1.34
C GLU A 109 -4.80 -3.67 1.26
N ASN A 110 -5.91 -4.01 0.61
CA ASN A 110 -7.18 -3.33 0.87
C ASN A 110 -7.71 -3.75 2.25
N ALA A 111 -8.35 -2.81 2.96
CA ALA A 111 -8.89 -3.09 4.30
C ALA A 111 -10.27 -3.76 4.23
N LEU A 112 -11.10 -3.38 3.24
CA LEU A 112 -12.45 -3.89 3.04
C LEU A 112 -12.61 -4.51 1.65
N SER A 113 -13.54 -5.47 1.52
CA SER A 113 -13.89 -6.04 0.21
C SER A 113 -14.51 -4.96 -0.69
N ARG A 114 -13.90 -4.72 -1.87
CA ARG A 114 -14.30 -3.68 -2.81
C ARG A 114 -14.08 -4.14 -4.25
N TYR A 115 -15.12 -4.14 -5.07
CA TYR A 115 -15.07 -4.64 -6.45
C TYR A 115 -15.26 -3.54 -7.51
N ASP A 116 -15.24 -2.29 -7.10
CA ASP A 116 -15.46 -1.09 -7.92
C ASP A 116 -14.16 -0.47 -8.46
N ALA A 117 -14.30 0.35 -9.51
CA ALA A 117 -13.18 0.97 -10.20
C ALA A 117 -12.45 1.99 -9.32
N GLU A 118 -13.18 2.71 -8.46
CA GLU A 118 -12.65 3.72 -7.56
C GLU A 118 -11.64 3.09 -6.58
N ALA A 119 -11.99 1.97 -5.95
CA ALA A 119 -11.10 1.22 -5.07
C ALA A 119 -9.84 0.74 -5.81
N TYR A 120 -9.99 0.12 -6.99
CA TYR A 120 -8.86 -0.35 -7.78
C TYR A 120 -7.95 0.79 -8.22
N ASN A 121 -8.51 1.90 -8.68
CA ASN A 121 -7.75 3.08 -9.09
C ASN A 121 -6.99 3.72 -7.91
N GLN A 122 -7.56 3.70 -6.71
CA GLN A 122 -6.90 4.18 -5.49
C GLN A 122 -5.73 3.26 -5.09
N ILE A 123 -5.90 1.94 -5.17
CA ILE A 123 -4.81 0.98 -4.97
C ILE A 123 -3.71 1.20 -6.00
N LEU A 124 -4.06 1.38 -7.28
CA LEU A 124 -3.11 1.62 -8.37
C LEU A 124 -2.32 2.92 -8.18
N LEU A 125 -2.97 3.97 -7.68
CA LEU A 125 -2.30 5.21 -7.30
C LEU A 125 -1.29 4.96 -6.18
N ASN A 126 -1.69 4.26 -5.11
CA ASN A 126 -0.79 3.96 -3.99
C ASN A 126 0.38 3.03 -4.38
N ALA A 127 0.13 2.06 -5.27
CA ALA A 127 1.14 1.14 -5.77
C ALA A 127 2.28 1.84 -6.54
N ARG A 128 1.94 2.92 -7.26
CA ARG A 128 2.89 3.77 -8.01
C ARG A 128 2.45 5.24 -7.91
N PRO A 129 2.82 5.93 -6.83
CA PRO A 129 2.30 7.27 -6.54
C PRO A 129 2.71 8.35 -7.53
N ASN A 130 3.76 8.09 -8.31
CA ASN A 130 4.22 8.98 -9.38
C ASN A 130 4.03 8.37 -10.78
N GLY A 131 3.20 7.33 -10.90
CA GLY A 131 2.90 6.67 -12.17
C GLY A 131 4.00 5.75 -12.68
N VAL A 132 3.84 5.30 -13.92
CA VAL A 132 4.82 4.47 -14.63
C VAL A 132 5.98 5.31 -15.15
N ASN A 133 7.20 4.75 -15.12
CA ASN A 133 8.35 5.34 -15.77
C ASN A 133 8.64 4.57 -17.07
N LYS A 134 8.55 5.25 -18.22
CA LYS A 134 8.77 4.64 -19.54
C LYS A 134 10.23 4.28 -19.81
N TRP A 135 11.15 4.86 -19.05
CA TRP A 135 12.59 4.77 -19.29
C TRP A 135 13.33 3.93 -18.26
N GLY A 136 12.61 3.24 -17.37
CA GLY A 136 13.20 2.40 -16.34
C GLY A 136 12.28 2.18 -15.15
N PRO A 137 12.82 1.72 -14.01
CA PRO A 137 12.02 1.54 -12.81
C PRO A 137 11.35 2.84 -12.34
N PRO A 138 10.11 2.80 -11.83
CA PRO A 138 9.49 3.95 -11.16
C PRO A 138 10.30 4.35 -9.93
N LYS A 139 10.34 5.65 -9.64
CA LYS A 139 11.06 6.20 -8.48
C LYS A 139 10.54 5.64 -7.15
N LEU A 140 9.21 5.53 -7.04
CA LEU A 140 8.50 4.97 -5.89
C LEU A 140 7.53 3.92 -6.41
N ARG A 141 7.60 2.72 -5.83
CA ARG A 141 6.73 1.59 -6.16
C ARG A 141 6.61 0.68 -4.95
N MET A 142 5.40 0.25 -4.65
CA MET A 142 5.16 -0.81 -3.67
C MET A 142 5.70 -2.15 -4.18
N PHE A 143 6.28 -2.95 -3.30
CA PHE A 143 6.82 -4.28 -3.58
C PHE A 143 5.72 -5.30 -3.91
N GLY A 144 4.50 -5.11 -3.41
CA GLY A 144 3.38 -5.97 -3.74
C GLY A 144 2.08 -5.47 -3.14
N VAL A 145 0.97 -5.97 -3.69
CA VAL A 145 -0.37 -5.78 -3.14
C VAL A 145 -1.03 -7.14 -2.99
N THR A 146 -1.60 -7.41 -1.82
CA THR A 146 -2.43 -8.59 -1.56
C THR A 146 -3.89 -8.16 -1.51
N TYR A 147 -4.73 -8.73 -2.37
CA TYR A 147 -6.14 -8.38 -2.43
C TYR A 147 -6.98 -9.24 -1.48
N LEU A 148 -7.77 -8.57 -0.64
CA LEU A 148 -8.75 -9.17 0.27
C LEU A 148 -10.13 -9.17 -0.41
N ARG A 149 -10.79 -10.31 -0.64
CA ARG A 149 -10.36 -11.72 -0.47
C ARG A 149 -10.97 -12.54 -1.61
N LEU A 150 -10.35 -13.68 -1.89
CA LEU A 150 -10.97 -14.71 -2.73
C LEU A 150 -12.32 -15.14 -2.15
N TYR A 151 -13.41 -14.83 -2.85
CA TYR A 151 -14.79 -15.21 -2.49
C TYR A 151 -15.64 -15.28 -3.75
N ASP A 152 -16.82 -15.90 -3.68
CA ASP A 152 -17.68 -16.14 -4.86
C ASP A 152 -18.06 -14.83 -5.58
N GLU A 153 -18.32 -13.77 -4.83
CA GLU A 153 -18.63 -12.43 -5.34
C GLU A 153 -17.51 -11.85 -6.23
N LEU A 154 -16.23 -12.15 -5.93
CA LEU A 154 -15.10 -11.75 -6.78
C LEU A 154 -15.18 -12.38 -8.18
N PHE A 155 -15.74 -13.60 -8.25
CA PHE A 155 -15.84 -14.39 -9.48
C PHE A 155 -17.12 -14.15 -10.27
N GLU A 156 -18.03 -13.31 -9.79
CA GLU A 156 -19.11 -12.79 -10.61
C GLU A 156 -18.54 -12.11 -11.86
N GLU A 157 -19.18 -12.31 -13.00
CA GLU A 157 -18.60 -12.00 -14.32
C GLU A 157 -18.06 -10.56 -14.42
N ASN A 158 -18.84 -9.57 -13.98
CA ASN A 158 -18.45 -8.16 -14.03
C ASN A 158 -17.29 -7.86 -13.05
N ASN A 159 -17.37 -8.37 -11.82
CA ASN A 159 -16.36 -8.16 -10.79
C ASN A 159 -15.03 -8.77 -11.21
N PHE A 160 -15.05 -10.00 -11.74
CA PHE A 160 -13.85 -10.68 -12.18
C PHE A 160 -13.26 -10.05 -13.45
N ASN A 161 -14.09 -9.56 -14.37
CA ASN A 161 -13.62 -8.82 -15.55
C ASN A 161 -12.91 -7.52 -15.16
N LEU A 162 -13.45 -6.78 -14.19
CA LEU A 162 -12.80 -5.58 -13.67
C LEU A 162 -11.53 -5.91 -12.88
N PHE A 163 -11.56 -6.96 -12.05
CA PHE A 163 -10.38 -7.44 -11.33
C PHE A 163 -9.24 -7.85 -12.28
N LYS A 164 -9.54 -8.55 -13.38
CA LYS A 164 -8.54 -8.85 -14.43
C LYS A 164 -7.91 -7.57 -15.00
N THR A 165 -8.71 -6.53 -15.21
CA THR A 165 -8.22 -5.22 -15.67
C THR A 165 -7.34 -4.58 -14.60
N PHE A 166 -7.75 -4.60 -13.33
CA PHE A 166 -6.92 -4.15 -12.21
C PHE A 166 -5.56 -4.87 -12.16
N VAL A 167 -5.54 -6.21 -12.27
CA VAL A 167 -4.29 -6.99 -12.32
C VAL A 167 -3.43 -6.58 -13.51
N ARG A 168 -4.03 -6.39 -14.69
CA ARG A 168 -3.33 -5.91 -15.89
C ARG A 168 -2.69 -4.55 -15.67
N LYS A 169 -3.40 -3.61 -15.02
CA LYS A 169 -2.88 -2.28 -14.67
C LYS A 169 -1.82 -2.34 -13.58
N MET A 170 -1.94 -3.24 -12.59
CA MET A 170 -0.88 -3.49 -11.61
C MET A 170 0.41 -3.96 -12.28
N HIS A 171 0.30 -4.80 -13.32
CA HIS A 171 1.41 -5.25 -14.17
C HIS A 171 1.89 -4.23 -15.21
N ALA A 172 1.48 -2.96 -15.12
CA ALA A 172 1.85 -1.91 -16.07
C ALA A 172 1.54 -2.30 -17.54
N ASP A 173 0.35 -2.86 -17.76
CA ASP A 173 -0.12 -3.38 -19.05
C ASP A 173 0.78 -4.45 -19.68
N GLN A 174 1.54 -5.20 -18.87
CA GLN A 174 2.29 -6.38 -19.28
C GLN A 174 1.53 -7.68 -18.96
N ASP A 175 1.84 -8.75 -19.70
CA ASP A 175 1.34 -10.09 -19.40
C ASP A 175 1.89 -10.58 -18.05
N TYR A 176 1.25 -11.60 -17.48
CA TYR A 176 1.78 -12.25 -16.29
C TYR A 176 3.22 -12.72 -16.55
N CYS A 177 4.15 -12.27 -15.70
CA CYS A 177 5.54 -12.68 -15.76
C CYS A 177 5.82 -13.69 -14.64
N PRO A 178 6.02 -14.98 -14.96
CA PRO A 178 6.26 -16.01 -13.95
C PRO A 178 7.65 -15.92 -13.30
N ASP A 179 8.56 -15.13 -13.85
CA ASP A 179 9.94 -14.99 -13.37
C ASP A 179 10.14 -13.60 -12.71
N PRO A 180 10.21 -13.54 -11.37
CA PRO A 180 10.39 -12.30 -10.62
C PRO A 180 11.66 -11.52 -10.92
N SER A 181 12.72 -12.19 -11.41
CA SER A 181 13.98 -11.53 -11.73
C SER A 181 13.82 -10.51 -12.86
N LYS A 182 12.88 -10.75 -13.79
CA LYS A 182 12.61 -9.89 -14.95
C LYS A 182 12.02 -8.52 -14.60
N TYR A 183 11.48 -8.36 -13.39
CA TYR A 183 10.89 -7.09 -12.93
C TYR A 183 11.48 -6.61 -11.59
N GLY A 184 12.70 -7.06 -11.29
CA GLY A 184 13.50 -6.61 -10.15
C GLY A 184 12.95 -7.08 -8.80
N HIS A 185 12.40 -8.29 -8.75
CA HIS A 185 11.90 -8.96 -7.53
C HIS A 185 12.61 -10.30 -7.31
N GLU A 186 13.87 -10.43 -7.72
CA GLU A 186 14.66 -11.60 -7.37
C GLU A 186 14.79 -11.73 -5.85
N ILE A 187 14.51 -12.91 -5.32
CA ILE A 187 14.60 -13.21 -3.89
C ILE A 187 15.83 -14.09 -3.67
N GLY A 188 16.90 -13.45 -3.19
CA GLY A 188 18.09 -14.13 -2.70
C GLY A 188 17.85 -14.85 -1.37
N PRO A 189 18.83 -15.65 -0.90
CA PRO A 189 18.82 -16.20 0.46
C PRO A 189 18.69 -15.07 1.50
N LEU A 190 17.82 -15.24 2.48
CA LEU A 190 17.66 -14.28 3.57
C LEU A 190 18.95 -14.19 4.38
N GLU A 191 19.48 -12.98 4.50
CA GLU A 191 20.66 -12.68 5.33
C GLU A 191 20.29 -12.60 6.81
N ARG A 192 21.30 -12.81 7.67
CA ARG A 192 21.11 -12.63 9.12
C ARG A 192 20.85 -11.15 9.40
N SER A 193 19.92 -10.85 10.31
CA SER A 193 19.61 -9.48 10.72
C SER A 193 20.86 -8.71 11.14
N ASN A 194 20.96 -7.45 10.69
CA ASN A 194 21.98 -6.48 11.12
C ASN A 194 21.94 -6.29 12.65
N PRO A 195 22.97 -5.74 13.30
CA PRO A 195 22.99 -5.52 14.75
C PRO A 195 21.80 -4.70 15.28
N PRO A 196 21.45 -4.82 16.58
CA PRO A 196 20.40 -4.02 17.20
C PRO A 196 20.60 -2.53 17.02
N ILE A 197 19.51 -1.84 16.71
CA ILE A 197 19.50 -0.38 16.55
C ILE A 197 19.35 0.25 17.94
N PRO A 198 20.22 1.17 18.35
CA PRO A 198 20.06 1.91 19.60
C PRO A 198 18.71 2.61 19.71
N VAL A 199 18.17 2.71 20.93
CA VAL A 199 16.85 3.33 21.15
C VAL A 199 16.83 4.79 20.70
N ASP A 200 17.91 5.53 20.91
CA ASP A 200 18.01 6.93 20.47
C ASP A 200 17.91 7.05 18.95
N ASP A 201 18.57 6.16 18.20
CA ASP A 201 18.45 6.09 16.74
C ASP A 201 17.01 5.73 16.32
N ILE A 202 16.28 4.92 17.08
CA ILE A 202 14.85 4.64 16.82
C ILE A 202 14.01 5.90 17.09
N ILE A 203 14.30 6.63 18.16
CA ILE A 203 13.60 7.87 18.53
C ILE A 203 13.85 8.97 17.50
N ASP A 204 15.03 9.07 16.92
CA ASP A 204 15.32 10.03 15.85
C ASP A 204 14.38 9.88 14.63
N ALA A 205 13.88 8.66 14.40
CA ALA A 205 12.90 8.38 13.35
C ALA A 205 11.54 9.04 13.61
N THR A 206 11.27 9.48 14.83
CA THR A 206 10.04 10.18 15.18
C THR A 206 10.02 11.62 14.66
N THR A 207 11.17 12.15 14.22
CA THR A 207 11.26 13.48 13.62
C THR A 207 10.33 13.57 12.40
N PRO A 208 9.37 14.51 12.37
CA PRO A 208 8.42 14.66 11.27
C PRO A 208 9.10 14.94 9.95
N MET A 209 8.46 14.47 8.90
CA MET A 209 9.05 14.44 7.58
C MET A 209 7.97 14.64 6.53
N LYS A 210 8.11 15.68 5.68
CA LYS A 210 7.14 15.95 4.61
C LYS A 210 7.01 14.72 3.72
N PRO A 211 5.83 14.12 3.49
CA PRO A 211 5.70 12.92 2.67
C PRO A 211 6.13 13.15 1.22
N PHE A 212 6.45 12.07 0.49
CA PHE A 212 6.67 12.18 -0.95
C PHE A 212 5.37 12.61 -1.65
N PRO A 213 5.44 13.39 -2.74
CA PRO A 213 4.24 13.85 -3.43
C PRO A 213 3.54 12.69 -4.15
N TRP A 214 2.22 12.61 -4.01
CA TRP A 214 1.36 11.72 -4.81
C TRP A 214 0.81 12.48 -6.02
N ASN A 215 0.62 11.78 -7.13
CA ASN A 215 -0.24 12.25 -8.20
C ASN A 215 -1.69 12.32 -7.70
N LYS A 216 -2.52 13.14 -8.34
CA LYS A 216 -3.94 13.26 -7.97
C LYS A 216 -4.74 11.99 -8.28
N GLN A 217 -4.31 11.23 -9.29
CA GLN A 217 -4.94 10.01 -9.76
C GLN A 217 -3.87 9.10 -10.39
N THR A 218 -4.17 7.82 -10.49
CA THR A 218 -3.30 6.88 -11.23
C THR A 218 -3.27 7.24 -12.72
N ASP A 219 -2.13 7.00 -13.36
CA ASP A 219 -1.97 7.10 -14.82
C ASP A 219 -2.39 5.82 -15.56
N MET A 220 -2.80 4.79 -14.81
CA MET A 220 -3.18 3.48 -15.33
C MET A 220 -4.59 3.07 -14.84
N PRO A 221 -5.64 3.87 -15.07
CA PRO A 221 -6.97 3.60 -14.53
C PRO A 221 -7.61 2.35 -15.16
N VAL A 222 -8.50 1.68 -14.41
CA VAL A 222 -9.23 0.48 -14.88
C VAL A 222 -10.46 0.81 -15.75
N ASP A 223 -11.04 1.99 -15.56
CA ASP A 223 -12.23 2.52 -16.25
C ASP A 223 -11.89 3.39 -17.48
N GLY A 224 -10.59 3.66 -17.69
CA GLY A 224 -10.04 4.08 -18.98
C GLY A 224 -9.62 5.55 -19.11
N ALA A 225 -8.39 5.74 -19.59
CA ALA A 225 -8.00 6.85 -20.45
C ALA A 225 -7.42 6.24 -21.76
N GLY A 226 -8.31 5.62 -22.54
CA GLY A 226 -7.99 4.95 -23.81
C GLY A 226 -9.27 4.62 -24.57
N GLN A 227 -9.23 4.63 -25.90
CA GLN A 227 -10.34 4.68 -26.88
C GLN A 227 -11.61 3.81 -26.65
N PHE A 228 -11.63 2.88 -25.69
CA PHE A 228 -12.80 2.08 -25.35
C PHE A 228 -13.70 2.68 -24.24
N GLY A 229 -13.19 3.61 -23.42
CA GLY A 229 -13.98 4.24 -22.34
C GLY A 229 -15.11 5.14 -22.81
N LEU A 230 -14.95 5.78 -23.99
CA LEU A 230 -15.99 6.61 -24.61
C LEU A 230 -17.24 5.81 -25.00
N LEU A 231 -17.07 4.54 -25.40
CA LEU A 231 -18.20 3.67 -25.76
C LEU A 231 -18.93 3.12 -24.52
N GLY A 232 -18.20 2.81 -23.43
CA GLY A 232 -18.81 2.34 -22.18
C GLY A 232 -19.69 3.39 -21.49
N GLY A 233 -19.26 4.65 -21.48
CA GLY A 233 -20.04 5.77 -20.95
C GLY A 233 -21.32 6.05 -21.75
N LEU A 234 -21.27 5.91 -23.07
CA LEU A 234 -22.43 6.05 -23.97
C LEU A 234 -23.48 4.95 -23.73
N ILE A 235 -23.06 3.71 -23.49
CA ILE A 235 -23.98 2.58 -23.26
C ILE A 235 -24.70 2.70 -21.91
N ASN A 236 -24.00 3.15 -20.86
CA ASN A 236 -24.61 3.36 -19.55
C ASN A 236 -25.57 4.57 -19.52
N GLY A 237 -25.26 5.64 -20.29
CA GLY A 237 -26.16 6.78 -20.46
C GLY A 237 -27.48 6.41 -21.16
N ILE A 238 -27.45 5.48 -22.12
CA ILE A 238 -28.65 5.00 -22.82
C ILE A 238 -29.54 4.14 -21.90
N LYS A 239 -28.97 3.26 -21.08
CA LYS A 239 -29.76 2.42 -20.16
C LYS A 239 -30.52 3.25 -19.11
N SER A 240 -29.98 4.38 -18.66
CA SER A 240 -30.64 5.31 -17.74
C SER A 240 -31.84 6.06 -18.35
N ILE A 241 -31.95 6.12 -19.69
CA ILE A 241 -33.02 6.84 -20.38
C ILE A 241 -34.20 5.92 -20.71
N PHE A 242 -33.95 4.61 -20.86
CA PHE A 242 -34.99 3.64 -21.24
C PHE A 242 -35.59 2.83 -20.08
N PHE A 243 -35.01 2.93 -18.88
CA PHE A 243 -35.59 2.38 -17.66
C PHE A 243 -35.73 3.48 -16.60
N LYS A 244 -36.85 4.21 -16.68
CA LYS A 244 -37.47 4.95 -15.59
C LYS A 244 -38.87 4.40 -15.38
#